data_AF-A0A968VSD4-F1
#
_entry.id   AF-A0A968VSD4-F1
#
_cell.length_a   1.000
_cell.length_b   1.000
_cell.length_c   1.000
_cell.angle_alpha   90.00
_cell.angle_beta   90.00
_cell.angle_gamma   90.00
#
_symmetry.space_group_name_H-M   'P 1'
#
loop_
_entity.id
_entity.type
_entity.pdbx_description
1 polymer ?
#
loop_
_entity_poly.entity_id
_entity_poly.type
_entity_poly.pdbx_seq_one_letter_code
_entity_poly.pdbx_strand_id
1 'polypeptide(L)'
;MTIEDYQGQVRAILAQLLSETPKADREQVLDAYTELLVRLHTEASHQLLAEVIEDARTRLDARLSPDPVRQTIATVQTTVQDFWNGLWK
;
A
#
# COMPACT_ATOMS: atom_id res chain seq x y z
N MET A 1 -6.02 3.84 -5.00
CA MET A 1 -7.37 3.93 -5.64
C MET A 1 -8.42 3.32 -4.72
N THR A 2 -9.60 3.93 -4.58
CA THR A 2 -10.66 3.36 -3.72
C THR A 2 -11.41 2.23 -4.43
N ILE A 3 -12.09 1.36 -3.66
CA ILE A 3 -12.96 0.32 -4.20
C ILE A 3 -14.08 0.94 -5.05
N GLU A 4 -14.60 2.10 -4.64
CA GLU A 4 -15.67 2.83 -5.32
C GLU A 4 -15.20 3.34 -6.69
N ASP A 5 -13.98 3.89 -6.76
CA ASP A 5 -13.37 4.32 -8.02
C ASP A 5 -13.16 3.13 -8.98
N TYR A 6 -12.68 2.00 -8.46
CA TYR A 6 -12.47 0.79 -9.26
C TYR A 6 -13.79 0.25 -9.81
N GLN A 7 -14.82 0.16 -8.97
CA GLN A 7 -16.16 -0.27 -9.39
C GLN A 7 -16.76 0.68 -10.43
N GLY A 8 -16.57 1.99 -10.28
CA GLY A 8 -16.99 3.00 -11.25
C GLY A 8 -16.35 2.79 -12.62
N GLN A 9 -15.04 2.56 -12.65
CA GLN A 9 -14.30 2.31 -13.89
C GLN A 9 -14.70 0.99 -14.56
N VAL A 10 -14.83 -0.10 -13.79
CA VAL A 10 -15.33 -1.39 -14.31
C VAL A 10 -16.72 -1.21 -14.92
N ARG A 11 -17.62 -0.48 -14.25
CA ARG A 11 -18.97 -0.22 -14.77
C ARG A 11 -18.95 0.58 -16.06
N ALA A 12 -18.06 1.56 -16.18
CA ALA A 12 -17.89 2.34 -17.42
C ALA A 12 -17.41 1.46 -18.58
N ILE A 13 -16.41 0.60 -18.33
CA ILE A 13 -15.89 -0.37 -19.32
C ILE A 13 -17.02 -1.31 -19.79
N LEU A 14 -17.79 -1.89 -18.86
CA LEU A 14 -18.90 -2.77 -19.20
C LEU A 14 -20.03 -2.05 -19.95
N ALA A 15 -20.34 -0.81 -19.57
CA ALA A 15 -21.34 -0.01 -20.27
C ALA A 15 -20.93 0.25 -21.72
N GLN A 16 -19.64 0.48 -21.97
CA GLN A 16 -19.13 0.69 -23.31
C GLN A 16 -19.18 -0.60 -24.15
N LEU A 17 -18.80 -1.75 -23.59
CA LEU A 17 -18.94 -3.06 -24.24
C LEU A 17 -20.38 -3.34 -24.68
N LEU A 18 -21.35 -3.04 -23.80
CA LEU A 18 -22.77 -3.19 -24.12
C LEU A 18 -23.24 -2.24 -25.23
N SER A 19 -22.63 -1.05 -25.35
CA SER A 19 -22.97 -0.05 -26.38
C SER A 19 -22.41 -0.37 -27.77
N GLU A 20 -21.30 -1.12 -27.80
CA GLU A 20 -20.60 -1.57 -29.02
C GLU A 20 -21.16 -2.90 -29.55
N THR A 21 -21.83 -3.68 -28.70
CA THR A 21 -22.51 -4.91 -29.11
C THR A 21 -23.95 -4.58 -29.59
N PRO A 22 -24.41 -5.02 -30.79
CA PRO A 22 -23.84 -6.01 -31.70
C PRO A 22 -23.14 -5.38 -32.93
N LYS A 23 -22.64 -4.16 -32.83
CA LYS A 23 -22.11 -3.38 -33.97
C LYS A 23 -20.75 -3.89 -34.48
N ALA A 24 -20.04 -4.68 -33.67
CA ALA A 24 -18.71 -5.21 -33.97
C ALA A 24 -18.65 -6.74 -33.80
N ASP A 25 -17.56 -7.33 -34.28
CA ASP A 25 -17.24 -8.74 -34.05
C ASP A 25 -17.13 -9.01 -32.54
N ARG A 26 -17.95 -9.94 -32.05
CA ARG A 26 -18.08 -10.22 -30.62
C ARG A 26 -16.78 -10.74 -30.02
N GLU A 27 -16.01 -11.53 -30.76
CA GLU A 27 -14.81 -12.17 -30.22
C GLU A 27 -13.70 -11.14 -30.04
N GLN A 28 -13.51 -10.26 -31.04
CA GLN A 28 -12.57 -9.15 -30.94
C GLN A 28 -12.93 -8.16 -29.83
N VAL A 29 -14.23 -7.86 -29.65
CA VAL A 29 -14.70 -7.00 -28.56
C VAL A 29 -14.43 -7.67 -27.21
N LEU A 30 -14.71 -8.96 -27.06
CA LEU A 30 -14.45 -9.66 -25.80
C LEU A 30 -12.95 -9.68 -25.45
N ASP A 31 -12.07 -9.91 -26.42
CA ASP A 31 -10.62 -9.88 -26.20
C ASP A 31 -10.14 -8.50 -25.76
N ALA A 32 -10.53 -7.44 -26.47
CA ALA A 32 -10.12 -6.07 -26.17
C ALA A 32 -10.58 -5.62 -24.77
N TYR A 33 -11.82 -5.93 -24.40
CA TYR A 33 -12.36 -5.54 -23.10
C TYR A 33 -11.84 -6.41 -21.95
N THR A 34 -11.50 -7.67 -22.22
CA THR A 34 -10.80 -8.51 -21.25
C THR A 34 -9.41 -7.93 -20.95
N GLU A 35 -8.68 -7.50 -21.98
CA GLU A 35 -7.38 -6.83 -21.80
C GLU A 35 -7.52 -5.54 -20.97
N LEU A 36 -8.53 -4.72 -21.25
CA LEU A 36 -8.81 -3.50 -20.49
C LEU A 36 -9.08 -3.78 -19.00
N LEU A 37 -9.90 -4.80 -18.70
CA LEU A 37 -10.20 -5.18 -17.32
C LEU A 37 -8.97 -5.73 -16.59
N VAL A 38 -8.14 -6.54 -17.27
CA VAL A 38 -6.89 -7.07 -16.71
C VAL A 38 -5.92 -5.94 -16.40
N ARG A 39 -5.79 -4.96 -17.30
CA ARG A 39 -4.95 -3.78 -17.11
C ARG A 39 -5.41 -2.95 -15.92
N LEU A 40 -6.71 -2.67 -15.84
CA LEU A 40 -7.31 -1.94 -14.72
C LEU A 40 -7.06 -2.65 -13.39
N HIS A 41 -7.22 -3.98 -13.35
CA HIS A 41 -6.95 -4.79 -12.15
C HIS A 41 -5.47 -4.75 -11.74
N THR A 42 -4.56 -4.82 -12.72
CA THR A 42 -3.12 -4.75 -12.46
C THR A 42 -2.73 -3.41 -11.85
N GLU A 43 -3.22 -2.31 -12.43
CA GLU A 43 -2.97 -0.96 -11.92
C GLU A 43 -3.52 -0.78 -10.49
N ALA A 44 -4.74 -1.25 -10.25
CA ALA A 44 -5.36 -1.24 -8.93
C ALA A 44 -4.50 -1.96 -7.88
N SER A 45 -4.03 -3.15 -8.24
CA SER A 45 -3.25 -4.01 -7.35
C SER A 45 -1.88 -3.41 -7.05
N HIS A 46 -1.23 -2.81 -8.04
CA HIS A 46 0.04 -2.12 -7.84
C HIS A 46 -0.10 -0.90 -6.94
N GLN A 47 -1.16 -0.10 -7.10
CA GLN A 47 -1.40 1.05 -6.21
C GLN A 47 -1.64 0.61 -4.77
N LEU A 48 -2.50 -0.40 -4.55
CA LEU A 48 -2.75 -0.93 -3.20
C LEU A 48 -1.47 -1.49 -2.56
N LEU A 49 -0.66 -2.23 -3.34
CA LEU A 49 0.61 -2.74 -2.85
C LEU A 49 1.58 -1.60 -2.49
N ALA A 50 1.63 -0.55 -3.30
CA ALA A 50 2.45 0.62 -3.02
C ALA A 50 2.01 1.34 -1.73
N GLU A 51 0.70 1.51 -1.52
CA GLU A 51 0.15 2.09 -0.29
C GLU A 51 0.54 1.25 0.95
N VAL A 52 0.46 -0.08 0.86
CA VAL A 52 0.89 -0.98 1.95
C VAL A 52 2.39 -0.91 2.21
N ILE A 53 3.21 -0.86 1.15
CA ILE A 53 4.67 -0.72 1.27
C ILE A 53 5.01 0.61 1.94
N GLU A 54 4.32 1.69 1.57
CA GLU A 54 4.56 3.01 2.12
C GLU A 54 4.15 3.12 3.60
N ASP A 55 3.02 2.54 3.99
CA ASP A 55 2.62 2.45 5.40
C ASP A 55 3.62 1.60 6.20
N ALA A 56 4.05 0.46 5.67
CA ALA A 56 5.07 -0.37 6.30
C ALA A 56 6.40 0.40 6.47
N ARG A 57 6.83 1.15 5.45
CA ARG A 57 8.02 2.02 5.50
C ARG A 57 7.86 3.09 6.57
N THR A 58 6.75 3.81 6.57
CA THR A 58 6.46 4.88 7.54
C THR A 58 6.49 4.36 8.98
N ARG A 59 5.93 3.18 9.23
CA ARG A 59 5.96 2.53 10.55
C ARG A 59 7.37 2.09 10.95
N LEU A 60 8.14 1.55 10.01
CA LEU A 60 9.53 1.19 10.23
C LEU A 60 10.37 2.42 10.54
N ASP A 61 10.23 3.49 9.77
CA ASP A 61 10.93 4.76 9.97
C ASP A 61 10.54 5.41 11.30
N ALA A 62 9.27 5.38 11.69
CA ALA A 62 8.83 5.86 13.01
C ALA A 62 9.48 5.06 14.16
N ARG A 63 9.60 3.74 14.01
CA ARG A 63 10.24 2.85 15.00
C ARG A 63 11.77 2.96 15.01
N LEU A 64 12.37 3.23 13.87
CA LEU A 64 13.82 3.41 13.69
C LEU A 64 14.26 4.87 13.89
N SER A 65 13.31 5.78 14.14
CA SER A 65 13.61 7.18 14.41
C SER A 65 14.53 7.32 15.63
N PRO A 66 15.39 8.35 15.68
CA PRO A 66 16.45 8.45 16.68
C PRO A 66 15.95 8.53 18.12
N ASP A 67 14.70 8.96 18.38
CA ASP A 67 14.23 9.24 19.73
C ASP A 67 13.98 7.98 20.57
N PRO A 68 13.24 6.95 20.13
CA PRO A 68 13.14 5.68 20.85
C PRO A 68 14.51 5.03 21.12
N VAL A 69 15.44 5.13 20.16
CA VAL A 69 16.80 4.60 20.31
C VAL A 69 17.63 5.44 21.28
N ARG A 70 17.59 6.78 21.19
CA ARG A 70 18.25 7.69 22.15
C ARG A 70 17.67 7.55 23.55
N GLN A 71 16.37 7.36 23.67
CA GLN A 71 15.69 7.16 24.96
C GLN A 71 16.08 5.80 25.57
N THR A 72 16.23 4.76 24.75
CA THR A 72 16.77 3.46 25.18
C THR A 72 18.23 3.59 25.61
N ILE A 73 19.08 4.27 24.84
CA ILE A 73 20.49 4.51 25.18
C ILE A 73 20.61 5.34 26.47
N ALA A 74 19.81 6.40 26.62
CA ALA A 74 19.79 7.23 27.82
C ALA A 74 19.34 6.42 29.05
N THR A 75 18.30 5.58 28.91
CA THR A 75 17.83 4.69 29.98
C THR A 75 18.90 3.69 30.39
N VAL A 76 19.62 3.09 29.42
CA VAL A 76 20.74 2.19 29.69
C VAL A 76 21.88 2.93 30.39
N GLN A 77 22.24 4.13 29.92
CA GLN A 77 23.27 4.96 30.55
C GLN A 77 22.91 5.30 32.00
N THR A 78 21.68 5.73 32.28
CA THR A 78 21.21 6.01 33.64
C THR A 78 21.24 4.76 34.52
N THR A 79 20.76 3.62 34.01
CA THR A 79 20.75 2.35 34.75
C THR A 79 22.17 1.89 35.11
N VAL A 80 23.12 2.01 34.19
CA VAL A 80 24.53 1.67 34.44
C VAL A 80 25.15 2.62 35.46
N GLN A 81 24.84 3.92 35.38
CA GLN A 81 25.35 4.91 36.31
C GLN A 81 24.80 4.73 37.72
N ASP A 82 23.51 4.39 37.85
CA ASP A 82 22.88 4.09 39.13
C ASP A 82 23.42 2.81 39.75
N PHE A 83 23.66 1.77 38.94
CA PHE A 83 24.31 0.54 39.39
C PHE A 83 25.74 0.81 39.92
N TRP A 84 26.52 1.61 39.20
CA TRP A 84 27.86 1.99 39.62
C TRP A 84 27.85 2.80 40.92
N ASN A 85 26.97 3.79 41.04
CA ASN A 85 26.82 4.59 42.26
C ASN A 85 26.35 3.75 43.46
N GLY A 86 25.52 2.72 43.21
CA GLY A 86 25.05 1.78 44.23
C GLY A 86 26.12 0.84 44.75
N LEU A 87 27.19 0.57 43.98
CA LEU A 87 28.32 -0.25 44.43
C LEU A 87 29.34 0.50 45.30
N TRP A 88 29.32 1.84 45.26
CA TRP A 88 30.24 2.70 46.01
C TRP A 88 29.59 3.41 47.21
N LYS A 89 28.36 3.03 47.56
CA LYS A 89 27.71 3.30 48.84
C LYS A 89 27.77 2.07 49.73
#